data_AF-A0A7V9NPX4-F1
#
_entry.id   AF-A0A7V9NPX4-F1
#
_cell.length_a   1.000
_cell.length_b   1.000
_cell.length_c   1.000
_cell.angle_alpha   90.00
_cell.angle_beta   90.00
_cell.angle_gamma   90.00
#
_symmetry.space_group_name_H-M   'P 1'
#
loop_
_entity.id
_entity.type
_entity.pdbx_description
1 polymer ?
#
loop_
_entity_poly.entity_id
_entity_poly.type
_entity_poly.pdbx_seq_one_letter_code
_entity_poly.pdbx_strand_id
1 'polypeptide(L)' 'MTGLKVLNHDGSRLHGVGIEPDVPVSRTIKGIREKRDEQLERAIMIANQ' A
#
# COMPACT_ATOMS: atom_id res chain seq x y z
N MET A 1 -19.92 13.77 2.32
CA MET A 1 -19.68 12.70 3.31
C MET A 1 -20.33 11.44 2.80
N THR A 2 -19.65 10.29 2.83
CA THR A 2 -20.23 9.01 2.39
C THR A 2 -21.37 8.66 3.34
N GLY A 3 -22.63 8.79 2.89
CA GLY A 3 -23.82 8.61 3.75
C GLY A 3 -24.02 7.21 4.31
N LEU A 4 -23.15 6.25 3.93
CA LEU A 4 -23.20 4.85 4.34
C LEU A 4 -22.07 4.53 5.32
N LYS A 5 -22.41 3.83 6.42
CA LYS A 5 -21.44 3.22 7.33
C LYS A 5 -20.96 1.90 6.71
N VAL A 6 -19.85 1.96 5.99
CA VAL A 6 -19.16 0.78 5.46
C VAL A 6 -18.02 0.41 6.40
N LEU A 7 -17.95 -0.88 6.74
CA LEU A 7 -16.95 -1.49 7.62
C LEU A 7 -16.13 -2.51 6.83
N ASN A 8 -14.94 -2.81 7.34
CA ASN A 8 -14.17 -3.97 6.92
C ASN A 8 -14.88 -5.27 7.32
N HIS A 9 -14.41 -6.42 6.81
CA HIS A 9 -14.99 -7.72 7.13
C HIS A 9 -14.93 -8.08 8.62
N ASP A 10 -13.94 -7.56 9.34
CA ASP A 10 -13.76 -7.70 10.79
C ASP A 10 -14.57 -6.67 11.61
N GLY A 11 -15.37 -5.82 10.96
CA GLY A 11 -16.16 -4.77 11.59
C GLY A 11 -15.37 -3.48 11.89
N SER A 12 -14.08 -3.40 11.55
CA SER A 12 -13.28 -2.20 11.72
C SER A 12 -13.63 -1.11 10.69
N ARG A 13 -13.13 0.11 10.92
CA ARG A 13 -13.44 1.27 10.08
C ARG A 13 -12.72 1.17 8.73
N LEU A 14 -13.47 1.14 7.62
CA LEU A 14 -12.90 1.13 6.27
C LEU A 14 -12.38 2.51 5.82
N HIS A 15 -13.09 3.60 6.16
CA HIS A 15 -12.80 4.94 5.62
C HIS A 15 -12.08 5.84 6.63
N GLY A 16 -11.14 6.65 6.13
CA GLY A 16 -10.44 7.67 6.92
C GLY A 16 -9.28 7.16 7.78
N VAL A 17 -8.89 5.89 7.65
CA VAL A 17 -7.73 5.29 8.34
C VAL A 17 -6.64 4.77 7.38
N GLY A 18 -6.93 4.71 6.08
CA GLY A 18 -6.04 4.08 5.09
C GLY A 18 -6.16 2.55 5.09
N ILE A 19 -5.44 1.89 4.17
CA ILE A 19 -5.28 0.44 4.15
C ILE A 19 -3.84 0.16 4.57
N GLU A 20 -3.65 -0.65 5.61
CA GLU A 20 -2.33 -1.06 6.06
C GLU A 20 -1.76 -2.10 5.09
N PRO A 21 -0.57 -1.88 4.51
CA PRO A 21 0.04 -2.84 3.59
C PRO A 21 0.72 -3.97 4.37
N ASP A 22 0.59 -5.21 3.89
CA ASP A 22 1.34 -6.36 4.43
C ASP A 22 2.85 -6.17 4.29
N VAL A 23 3.28 -5.49 3.23
CA VAL A 23 4.68 -5.14 2.96
C VAL A 23 4.79 -3.64 2.74
N PRO A 24 5.25 -2.87 3.73
CA PRO A 24 5.41 -1.43 3.59
C PRO A 24 6.59 -1.11 2.66
N VAL A 25 6.32 -0.41 1.56
CA VAL A 25 7.34 0.07 0.61
C VAL A 25 7.07 1.52 0.27
N SER A 26 8.07 2.37 0.48
CA SER A 26 7.98 3.80 0.16
C SER A 26 8.92 4.14 -1.00
N ARG A 27 8.49 5.05 -1.86
CA ARG A 27 9.35 5.63 -2.91
C ARG A 27 10.46 6.46 -2.30
N THR A 28 11.64 6.44 -2.91
CA THR A 28 12.78 7.25 -2.45
C THR A 28 13.11 8.35 -3.45
N ILE A 29 13.66 9.48 -2.96
CA ILE A 29 14.14 10.57 -3.82
C ILE A 29 15.20 10.04 -4.81
N LYS A 30 16.08 9.15 -4.34
CA LYS A 30 17.09 8.50 -5.16
C LYS A 30 16.45 7.66 -6.27
N GLY A 31 15.51 6.78 -5.92
CA GLY A 31 14.81 5.94 -6.89
C GLY A 31 14.09 6.75 -7.95
N ILE A 32 13.46 7.87 -7.56
CA ILE A 32 12.84 8.80 -8.52
C ILE A 32 13.89 9.37 -9.50
N ARG A 33 15.04 9.85 -8.99
CA ARG A 33 16.12 10.38 -9.84
C ARG A 33 16.69 9.32 -10.79
N GLU A 34 16.72 8.07 -10.34
CA GLU A 34 17.25 6.93 -11.09
C GLU A 34 16.20 6.23 -11.97
N LYS A 35 14.95 6.73 -12.02
CA LYS A 35 13.82 6.06 -12.70
C LYS A 35 13.59 4.61 -12.25
N ARG A 36 13.85 4.31 -10.97
CA ARG A 36 13.56 3.01 -10.35
C ARG A 36 12.19 3.00 -9.68
N ASP A 37 11.60 1.82 -9.58
CA ASP A 37 10.32 1.58 -8.91
C ASP A 37 10.51 0.58 -7.76
N GLU A 38 10.60 1.10 -6.54
CA GLU A 38 10.84 0.27 -5.35
C GLU A 38 9.68 -0.69 -5.06
N GLN A 39 8.44 -0.30 -5.38
CA GLN A 39 7.27 -1.16 -5.15
C GLN A 39 7.30 -2.36 -6.09
N LEU A 40 7.59 -2.12 -7.38
CA LEU A 40 7.68 -3.19 -8.38
C LEU A 40 8.85 -4.14 -8.08
N GLU A 41 10.04 -3.59 -7.77
CA GLU A 41 11.22 -4.40 -7.40
C GLU A 41 10.92 -5.30 -6.19
N ARG A 42 10.28 -4.75 -5.15
CA ARG A 42 9.93 -5.52 -3.95
C ARG A 42 8.86 -6.57 -4.24
N ALA A 43 7.86 -6.26 -5.07
CA ALA A 43 6.83 -7.21 -5.47
C ALA A 43 7.42 -8.42 -6.23
N ILE A 44 8.33 -8.19 -7.19
CA ILE A 44 8.99 -9.26 -7.95
C ILE A 44 9.83 -10.15 -7.02
N MET A 45 10.56 -9.58 -6.07
CA MET A 45 11.33 -10.37 -5.10
C MET A 45 10.42 -11.24 -4.21
N ILE A 46 9.23 -10.77 -3.83
CA ILE A 46 8.29 -11.56 -3.02
C ILE A 46 7.64 -12.66 -3.85
N ALA A 47 7.25 -12.36 -5.09
CA ALA A 47 6.60 -13.31 -5.98
C ALA A 47 7.50 -14.49 -6.41
N ASN A 48 8.82 -14.32 -6.34
CA ASN A 48 9.82 -15.33 -6.70
C ASN A 48 10.39 -16.11 -5.49
N GLN A 49 9.84 -15.93 -4.29
CA GLN A 49 10.13 -16.78 -3.13
C GLN A 49 9.26 -18.04 -3.15
#